data_AF-A0A9W9YQ07-F1
#
_entry.id   AF-A0A9W9YQ07-F1
#
_cell.length_a   1.000
_cell.length_b   1.000
_cell.length_c   1.000
_cell.angle_alpha   90.00
_cell.angle_beta   90.00
_cell.angle_gamma   90.00
#
_symmetry.space_group_name_H-M   'P 1'
#
loop_
_entity.id
_entity.type
_entity.pdbx_description
1 polymer ?
#
loop_
_entity_poly.entity_id
_entity_poly.type
_entity_poly.pdbx_seq_one_letter_code
_entity_poly.pdbx_strand_id
1 'polypeptide(L)'
;MDVHRQQTEMFPGYAEWLSDAERGVHPVGCTDARLNGVRIQKTTLQPGGVGKHQQCVYRAGFATTQEAYDAAVKDVFNALDKVEAILSKSRYLTGDTITEADIRLFTTLVRFDMVYVGHFKCNKKRIVDYPNMWGYLRDLYQTSGVEETVDPEHIQKHYQQSHLNINPNGIVAIGPDLGFKKPHGRQ
;
A
#
# COMPACT_ATOMS: atom_id res chain seq x y z
N MET A 1 10.75 -10.80 3.33
CA MET A 1 9.63 -11.48 2.67
C MET A 1 9.09 -10.48 1.63
N ASP A 2 9.08 -10.85 0.34
CA ASP A 2 8.76 -9.95 -0.77
C ASP A 2 7.31 -9.41 -0.67
N VAL A 3 7.07 -8.17 -1.09
CA VAL A 3 5.72 -7.55 -1.16
C VAL A 3 4.76 -8.44 -1.93
N HIS A 4 5.24 -9.12 -2.96
CA HIS A 4 4.48 -10.12 -3.72
C HIS A 4 4.01 -11.30 -2.88
N ARG A 5 4.82 -11.78 -1.93
CA ARG A 5 4.47 -12.92 -1.09
C ARG A 5 3.37 -12.56 -0.08
N GLN A 6 3.43 -11.38 0.53
CA GLN A 6 2.39 -10.90 1.44
C GLN A 6 1.07 -10.56 0.72
N GLN A 7 1.14 -10.08 -0.53
CA GLN A 7 -0.04 -9.92 -1.38
C GLN A 7 -0.70 -11.27 -1.71
N THR A 8 0.11 -12.31 -1.91
CA THR A 8 -0.39 -13.67 -2.16
C THR A 8 -1.00 -14.31 -0.89
N GLU A 9 -0.48 -13.97 0.30
CA GLU A 9 -1.04 -14.42 1.58
C GLU A 9 -2.38 -13.73 1.89
N MET A 10 -2.51 -12.44 1.56
CA MET A 10 -3.76 -11.68 1.69
C MET A 10 -4.80 -12.05 0.62
N PHE A 11 -4.34 -12.47 -0.57
CA PHE A 11 -5.18 -12.86 -1.68
C PHE A 11 -4.66 -14.18 -2.29
N PRO A 12 -5.09 -15.35 -1.77
CA PRO A 12 -4.72 -16.65 -2.33
C PRO A 12 -5.12 -16.72 -3.81
N GLY A 13 -4.15 -16.95 -4.69
CA GLY A 13 -4.32 -16.88 -6.15
C GLY A 13 -3.86 -15.56 -6.80
N TYR A 14 -3.32 -14.59 -6.03
CA TYR A 14 -2.82 -13.31 -6.53
C TYR A 14 -1.80 -13.43 -7.66
N ALA A 15 -0.84 -14.35 -7.55
CA ALA A 15 0.21 -14.53 -8.56
C ALA A 15 -0.35 -15.07 -9.89
N GLU A 16 -1.27 -16.03 -9.83
CA GLU A 16 -1.96 -16.60 -10.99
C GLU A 16 -2.86 -15.56 -11.64
N TRP A 17 -3.58 -14.81 -10.81
CA TRP A 17 -4.47 -13.73 -11.22
C TRP A 17 -3.72 -12.56 -11.88
N LEU A 18 -2.56 -12.16 -11.34
CA LEU A 18 -1.66 -11.17 -11.95
C LEU A 18 -1.18 -11.62 -13.33
N SER A 19 -0.74 -12.88 -13.41
CA SER A 19 -0.32 -13.51 -14.65
C SER A 19 -1.44 -13.51 -15.70
N ASP A 20 -2.68 -13.79 -15.33
CA ASP A 20 -3.84 -13.77 -16.24
C ASP A 20 -4.23 -12.35 -16.66
N ALA A 21 -4.09 -11.36 -15.76
CA ALA A 21 -4.30 -9.96 -16.07
C ALA A 21 -3.25 -9.41 -17.05
N GLU A 22 -1.97 -9.78 -16.89
CA GLU A 22 -0.89 -9.38 -17.79
C GLU A 22 -0.97 -10.04 -19.17
N ARG A 23 -1.50 -11.27 -19.24
CA ARG A 23 -1.69 -12.00 -20.50
C ARG A 23 -2.94 -11.61 -21.27
N GLY A 24 -3.79 -10.74 -20.73
CA GLY A 24 -5.06 -10.36 -21.37
C GLY A 24 -6.03 -11.54 -21.56
N VAL A 25 -5.82 -12.65 -20.84
CA VAL A 25 -6.70 -13.82 -20.89
C VAL A 25 -7.83 -13.55 -19.90
N HIS A 26 -9.04 -13.32 -20.42
CA HIS A 26 -10.22 -13.05 -19.60
C HIS A 26 -11.22 -14.20 -19.77
N PRO A 27 -11.59 -14.91 -18.69
CA PRO A 27 -12.86 -15.63 -18.69
C PRO A 27 -13.97 -14.61 -18.90
N VAL A 28 -14.86 -14.85 -19.87
CA VAL A 28 -16.07 -14.06 -20.07
C VAL A 28 -16.98 -14.32 -18.86
N GLY A 29 -16.94 -13.44 -17.86
CA GLY A 29 -17.74 -13.56 -16.64
C GLY A 29 -17.08 -12.87 -15.46
N CYS A 30 -17.89 -12.17 -14.65
CA CYS A 30 -17.50 -11.60 -13.37
C CYS A 30 -16.92 -12.72 -12.48
N THR A 31 -15.59 -12.81 -12.40
CA THR A 31 -14.92 -13.76 -11.51
C THR A 31 -14.76 -13.07 -10.17
N ASP A 32 -15.68 -13.39 -9.26
CA ASP A 32 -15.70 -12.92 -7.87
C ASP A 32 -14.39 -13.28 -7.17
N ALA A 33 -13.44 -12.35 -7.16
CA ALA A 33 -12.31 -12.37 -6.25
C ALA A 33 -12.86 -12.07 -4.84
N ARG A 34 -12.58 -12.94 -3.85
CA ARG A 34 -12.96 -12.70 -2.46
C ARG A 34 -11.72 -12.44 -1.61
N LEU A 35 -11.71 -11.32 -0.92
CA LEU A 35 -10.75 -11.01 0.15
C LEU A 35 -11.38 -11.47 1.45
N ASN A 36 -11.06 -12.69 1.91
CA ASN A 36 -11.61 -13.28 3.15
C ASN A 36 -13.14 -13.15 3.30
N GLY A 37 -13.88 -13.29 2.20
CA GLY A 37 -15.35 -13.19 2.15
C GLY A 37 -15.90 -11.88 1.58
N VAL A 38 -15.08 -10.84 1.40
CA VAL A 38 -15.49 -9.55 0.79
C VAL A 38 -15.36 -9.60 -0.72
N ARG A 39 -16.42 -9.21 -1.43
CA ARG A 39 -16.47 -9.17 -2.90
C ARG A 39 -15.56 -8.07 -3.43
N ILE A 40 -14.56 -8.44 -4.22
CA ILE A 40 -13.63 -7.53 -4.89
C ILE A 40 -13.98 -7.45 -6.37
N GLN A 41 -14.28 -6.26 -6.86
CA GLN A 41 -14.49 -6.06 -8.29
C GLN A 41 -13.15 -5.85 -9.01
N LYS A 42 -13.05 -6.45 -10.21
CA LYS A 42 -11.93 -6.23 -11.13
C LYS A 42 -12.08 -4.85 -11.74
N THR A 43 -11.07 -4.01 -11.61
CA THR A 43 -11.03 -2.69 -12.25
C THR A 43 -9.99 -2.70 -13.34
N THR A 44 -10.38 -2.37 -14.57
CA THR A 44 -9.43 -2.00 -15.62
C THR A 44 -8.90 -0.61 -15.29
N LEU A 45 -7.75 -0.55 -14.60
CA LEU A 45 -7.06 0.71 -14.36
C LEU A 45 -6.56 1.26 -15.71
N GLN A 46 -6.88 2.51 -16.01
CA GLN A 46 -6.33 3.24 -17.16
C GLN A 46 -4.78 3.21 -17.11
N PRO A 47 -4.08 3.15 -18.25
CA PRO A 47 -2.61 3.17 -18.27
C PRO A 47 -2.11 4.48 -17.61
N GLY A 48 -1.60 4.37 -16.38
CA GLY A 48 -1.22 5.51 -15.54
C GLY A 48 -1.82 5.53 -14.13
N GLY A 49 -2.79 4.66 -13.83
CA GLY A 49 -3.43 4.55 -12.51
C GLY A 49 -2.72 3.60 -11.54
N VAL A 50 -2.54 4.04 -10.30
CA VAL A 50 -2.21 3.33 -9.03
C VAL A 50 -0.95 2.43 -9.00
N GLY A 51 -0.62 1.69 -10.07
CA GLY A 51 0.53 0.76 -10.11
C GLY A 51 1.92 1.40 -9.99
N LYS A 52 2.07 2.71 -10.26
CA LYS A 52 3.37 3.40 -10.12
C LYS A 52 3.75 3.74 -8.66
N HIS A 53 2.82 3.74 -7.71
CA HIS A 53 3.07 4.26 -6.36
C HIS A 53 4.04 3.37 -5.57
N GLN A 54 3.91 2.04 -5.70
CA GLN A 54 4.78 1.07 -5.04
C GLN A 54 6.24 1.21 -5.48
N GLN A 55 6.49 1.47 -6.76
CA GLN A 55 7.86 1.60 -7.28
C GLN A 55 8.53 2.91 -6.83
N CYS A 56 7.75 3.99 -6.62
CA CYS A 56 8.30 5.30 -6.29
C CYS A 56 8.93 5.36 -4.88
N VAL A 57 8.39 4.66 -3.88
CA VAL A 57 8.99 4.64 -2.53
C VAL A 57 10.32 3.90 -2.48
N TYR A 58 10.47 2.82 -3.26
CA TYR A 58 11.74 2.12 -3.41
C TYR A 58 12.76 2.97 -4.18
N ARG A 59 12.34 3.68 -5.25
CA ARG A 59 13.20 4.62 -5.97
C ARG A 59 13.77 5.70 -5.04
N ALA A 60 12.97 6.23 -4.12
CA ALA A 60 13.44 7.20 -3.13
C ALA A 60 14.40 6.54 -2.11
N GLY A 61 14.03 5.39 -1.57
CA GLY A 61 14.81 4.71 -0.52
C GLY A 61 16.20 4.22 -0.96
N PHE A 62 16.33 3.83 -2.23
CA PHE A 62 17.59 3.31 -2.81
C PHE A 62 18.35 4.32 -3.67
N ALA A 63 17.89 5.58 -3.73
CA ALA A 63 18.59 6.62 -4.46
C ALA A 63 20.01 6.82 -3.92
N THR A 64 20.99 6.85 -4.83
CA THR A 64 22.41 7.08 -4.50
C THR A 64 22.85 8.53 -4.70
N THR A 65 21.99 9.38 -5.29
CA THR A 65 22.22 10.82 -5.47
C THR A 65 21.04 11.64 -4.93
N GLN A 66 21.31 12.88 -4.56
CA GLN A 66 20.30 13.80 -4.02
C GLN A 66 19.22 14.10 -5.06
N GLU A 67 19.59 14.32 -6.32
CA GLU A 67 18.67 14.67 -7.40
C GLU A 67 17.70 13.54 -7.70
N ALA A 68 18.19 12.29 -7.68
CA ALA A 68 17.36 11.10 -7.90
C ALA A 68 16.36 10.90 -6.74
N TYR A 69 16.83 11.12 -5.51
CA TYR A 69 15.97 11.11 -4.32
C TYR A 69 14.89 12.19 -4.40
N ASP A 70 15.27 13.44 -4.68
CA ASP A 70 14.35 14.59 -4.72
C ASP A 70 13.25 14.40 -5.79
N ALA A 71 13.61 13.89 -6.96
CA ALA A 71 12.65 13.56 -8.00
C ALA A 71 11.69 12.45 -7.57
N ALA A 72 12.22 11.36 -7.00
CA ALA A 72 11.42 10.21 -6.59
C ALA A 72 10.45 10.55 -5.45
N VAL A 73 10.92 11.25 -4.41
CA VAL A 73 10.08 11.64 -3.27
C VAL A 73 8.99 12.63 -3.71
N LYS A 74 9.29 13.54 -4.64
CA LYS A 74 8.28 14.43 -5.22
C LYS A 74 7.20 13.66 -5.98
N ASP A 75 7.59 12.65 -6.76
CA ASP A 75 6.63 11.76 -7.45
C ASP A 75 5.73 11.03 -6.45
N VAL A 76 6.29 10.49 -5.35
CA VAL A 76 5.52 9.82 -4.29
C VAL A 76 4.44 10.75 -3.75
N PHE A 77 4.81 11.95 -3.30
CA PHE A 77 3.86 12.86 -2.65
C PHE A 77 2.84 13.44 -3.64
N ASN A 78 3.22 13.74 -4.88
CA ASN A 78 2.26 14.14 -5.91
C ASN A 78 1.20 13.05 -6.17
N ALA A 79 1.59 11.79 -6.06
CA ALA A 79 0.70 10.65 -6.27
C ALA A 79 -0.22 10.44 -5.05
N LEU A 80 0.32 10.54 -3.82
CA LEU A 80 -0.47 10.54 -2.58
C LEU A 80 -1.49 11.68 -2.54
N ASP A 81 -1.12 12.89 -2.95
CA ASP A 81 -2.03 14.05 -2.98
C ASP A 81 -3.20 13.82 -3.95
N LYS A 82 -2.97 13.14 -5.09
CA LYS A 82 -4.04 12.74 -6.01
C LYS A 82 -4.97 11.70 -5.39
N VAL A 83 -4.41 10.70 -4.71
CA VAL A 83 -5.20 9.66 -4.01
C VAL A 83 -6.05 10.29 -2.92
N GLU A 84 -5.50 11.19 -2.11
CA GLU A 84 -6.24 11.94 -1.10
C GLU A 84 -7.42 12.70 -1.73
N ALA A 85 -7.20 13.36 -2.89
CA ALA A 85 -8.27 14.07 -3.59
C ALA A 85 -9.37 13.14 -4.12
N ILE A 86 -9.04 11.92 -4.56
CA ILE A 86 -10.03 10.90 -4.95
C ILE A 86 -10.83 10.47 -3.72
N LEU A 87 -10.15 10.07 -2.63
CA LEU A 87 -10.77 9.59 -1.40
C LEU A 87 -11.54 10.69 -0.64
N SER A 88 -11.37 11.96 -1.00
CA SER A 88 -12.23 13.04 -0.50
C SER A 88 -13.66 12.98 -1.06
N LYS A 89 -13.87 12.30 -2.19
CA LYS A 89 -15.14 12.24 -2.93
C LYS A 89 -15.79 10.87 -2.92
N SER A 90 -15.00 9.81 -2.74
CA SER A 90 -15.47 8.42 -2.74
C SER A 90 -14.96 7.68 -1.51
N ARG A 91 -15.65 6.59 -1.13
CA ARG A 91 -15.21 5.75 -0.01
C ARG A 91 -13.93 4.98 -0.36
N TYR A 92 -13.88 4.41 -1.57
CA TYR A 92 -12.75 3.68 -2.13
C TYR A 92 -12.26 4.31 -3.43
N LEU A 93 -11.17 3.80 -4.01
CA LEU A 93 -10.55 4.40 -5.20
C LEU A 93 -11.47 4.46 -6.43
N THR A 94 -12.46 3.58 -6.51
CA THR A 94 -13.35 3.42 -7.68
C THR A 94 -14.83 3.55 -7.34
N GLY A 95 -15.17 4.07 -6.15
CA GLY A 95 -16.56 4.22 -5.69
C GLY A 95 -16.79 3.61 -4.31
N ASP A 96 -17.85 2.81 -4.19
CA ASP A 96 -18.39 2.35 -2.90
C ASP A 96 -18.09 0.88 -2.59
N THR A 97 -17.40 0.18 -3.49
CA THR A 97 -16.94 -1.19 -3.32
C THR A 97 -15.43 -1.27 -3.32
N ILE A 98 -14.87 -2.18 -2.51
CA ILE A 98 -13.44 -2.45 -2.51
C ILE A 98 -13.08 -3.13 -3.83
N THR A 99 -12.01 -2.64 -4.45
CA THR A 99 -11.44 -3.19 -5.68
C THR A 99 -10.00 -3.60 -5.48
N GLU A 100 -9.45 -4.27 -6.47
CA GLU A 100 -8.04 -4.66 -6.47
C GLU A 100 -7.09 -3.46 -6.34
N ALA A 101 -7.48 -2.30 -6.88
CA ALA A 101 -6.73 -1.06 -6.74
C ALA A 101 -6.53 -0.70 -5.27
N ASP A 102 -7.56 -0.95 -4.44
CA ASP A 102 -7.53 -0.64 -3.02
C ASP A 102 -6.57 -1.56 -2.26
N ILE A 103 -6.55 -2.85 -2.61
CA ILE A 103 -5.64 -3.84 -2.01
C ILE A 103 -4.19 -3.48 -2.31
N ARG A 104 -3.89 -3.13 -3.57
CA ARG A 104 -2.54 -2.72 -3.99
C ARG A 104 -2.07 -1.45 -3.28
N LEU A 105 -2.98 -0.50 -3.07
CA LEU A 105 -2.68 0.72 -2.35
C LEU A 105 -2.49 0.44 -0.85
N PHE A 106 -3.36 -0.37 -0.25
CA PHE A 106 -3.34 -0.74 1.16
C PHE A 106 -1.99 -1.28 1.60
N THR A 107 -1.39 -2.20 0.83
CA THR A 107 -0.09 -2.77 1.18
C THR A 107 1.02 -1.71 1.21
N THR A 108 0.91 -0.66 0.41
CA THR A 108 1.86 0.45 0.46
C THR A 108 1.60 1.33 1.69
N LEU A 109 0.35 1.72 1.91
CA LEU A 109 -0.04 2.66 2.95
C LEU A 109 0.19 2.12 4.36
N VAL A 110 -0.13 0.85 4.62
CA VAL A 110 0.05 0.25 5.94
C VAL A 110 1.52 0.26 6.37
N ARG A 111 2.46 0.14 5.43
CA ARG A 111 3.92 0.15 5.69
C ARG A 111 4.52 1.55 5.71
N PHE A 112 3.79 2.56 5.24
CA PHE A 112 4.37 3.88 4.96
C PHE A 112 4.87 4.57 6.23
N ASP A 113 4.01 4.71 7.23
CA ASP A 113 4.37 5.40 8.48
C ASP A 113 5.31 4.55 9.36
N MET A 114 5.21 3.23 9.28
CA MET A 114 6.05 2.29 10.04
C MET A 114 7.48 2.20 9.52
N VAL A 115 7.66 2.31 8.20
CA VAL A 115 8.94 2.03 7.56
C VAL A 115 9.36 3.16 6.65
N TYR A 116 8.53 3.54 5.67
CA TYR A 116 8.98 4.39 4.55
C TYR A 116 9.32 5.83 4.97
N VAL A 117 8.61 6.38 5.97
CA VAL A 117 8.89 7.72 6.51
C VAL A 117 10.33 7.83 7.01
N GLY A 118 10.78 6.86 7.82
CA GLY A 118 12.14 6.85 8.37
C GLY A 118 13.14 6.18 7.43
N HIS A 119 12.94 4.90 7.15
CA HIS A 119 13.89 4.03 6.46
C HIS A 119 14.19 4.48 5.03
N PHE A 120 13.15 4.90 4.28
CA PHE A 120 13.29 5.42 2.91
C PHE A 120 13.29 6.95 2.83
N LYS A 121 13.30 7.64 3.98
CA LYS A 121 13.28 9.10 4.10
C LYS A 121 12.06 9.77 3.46
N CYS A 122 10.96 9.05 3.20
CA CYS A 122 9.73 9.62 2.65
C CYS A 122 8.96 10.43 3.73
N ASN A 123 9.56 11.52 4.23
CA ASN A 123 9.16 12.17 5.48
C ASN A 123 8.49 13.55 5.30
N LYS A 124 8.12 13.96 4.09
CA LYS A 124 7.41 15.24 3.85
C LYS A 124 6.09 15.29 4.62
N LYS A 125 5.37 14.17 4.70
CA LYS A 125 4.07 14.03 5.37
C LYS A 125 3.80 12.56 5.66
N ARG A 126 3.19 12.24 6.81
CA ARG A 126 2.79 10.86 7.16
C ARG A 126 1.38 10.58 6.64
N ILE A 127 1.03 9.31 6.49
CA ILE A 127 -0.33 8.89 6.12
C ILE A 127 -1.34 9.33 7.17
N VAL A 128 -0.99 9.29 8.47
CA VAL A 128 -1.86 9.82 9.54
C VAL A 128 -2.23 11.31 9.37
N ASP A 129 -1.41 12.08 8.64
CA ASP A 129 -1.66 13.50 8.40
C ASP A 129 -2.55 13.74 7.16
N TYR A 130 -2.96 12.68 6.44
CA TYR A 130 -3.93 12.70 5.35
C TYR A 130 -5.30 12.22 5.84
N PRO A 131 -6.29 13.11 6.07
CA PRO A 131 -7.53 12.73 6.76
C PRO A 131 -8.35 11.68 6.01
N ASN A 132 -8.48 11.80 4.68
CA ASN A 132 -9.26 10.82 3.91
C ASN A 132 -8.52 9.50 3.79
N MET A 133 -7.22 9.56 3.45
CA MET A 133 -6.37 8.38 3.32
C MET A 133 -6.19 7.62 4.65
N TRP A 134 -6.08 8.33 5.78
CA TRP A 134 -6.00 7.70 7.10
C TRP A 134 -7.33 7.06 7.52
N GLY A 135 -8.47 7.69 7.19
CA GLY A 135 -9.78 7.06 7.33
C GLY A 135 -9.88 5.79 6.48
N TYR A 136 -9.52 5.90 5.20
CA TYR A 136 -9.54 4.81 4.24
C TYR A 136 -8.64 3.63 4.64
N LEU A 137 -7.40 3.89 5.08
CA LEU A 137 -6.49 2.85 5.55
C LEU A 137 -7.05 2.09 6.75
N ARG A 138 -7.70 2.79 7.68
CA ARG A 138 -8.35 2.18 8.83
C ARG A 138 -9.62 1.42 8.47
N ASP A 139 -10.42 1.91 7.52
CA ASP A 139 -11.59 1.20 6.98
C ASP A 139 -11.17 -0.16 6.39
N LEU A 140 -10.13 -0.18 5.56
CA LEU A 140 -9.58 -1.42 5.01
C LEU A 140 -8.95 -2.32 6.08
N TYR A 141 -8.19 -1.75 7.03
CA TYR A 141 -7.57 -2.53 8.11
C TYR A 141 -8.60 -3.23 9.00
N GLN A 142 -9.73 -2.57 9.25
CA GLN A 142 -10.83 -3.09 10.08
C GLN A 142 -11.79 -4.02 9.30
N THR A 143 -11.53 -4.23 8.01
CA THR A 143 -12.26 -5.24 7.22
C THR A 143 -11.90 -6.64 7.74
N SER A 144 -12.91 -7.49 7.92
CA SER A 144 -12.76 -8.84 8.48
C SER A 144 -11.65 -9.63 7.78
N GLY A 145 -10.71 -10.18 8.55
CA GLY A 145 -9.61 -10.99 8.01
C GLY A 145 -8.42 -10.20 7.49
N VAL A 146 -8.42 -8.86 7.51
CA VAL A 146 -7.30 -8.03 7.03
C VAL A 146 -6.26 -7.81 8.13
N GLU A 147 -6.70 -7.53 9.37
CA GLU A 147 -5.80 -7.31 10.51
C GLU A 147 -4.80 -8.46 10.68
N GLU A 148 -5.26 -9.70 10.58
CA GLU A 148 -4.49 -10.92 10.79
C GLU A 148 -3.38 -11.11 9.75
N THR A 149 -3.44 -10.39 8.63
CA THR A 149 -2.43 -10.42 7.56
C THR A 149 -1.32 -9.39 7.76
N VAL A 150 -1.45 -8.50 8.75
CA VAL A 150 -0.49 -7.44 9.03
C VAL A 150 0.27 -7.76 10.30
N ASP A 151 1.56 -8.08 10.15
CA ASP A 151 2.51 -8.22 11.26
C ASP A 151 3.47 -7.01 11.26
N PRO A 152 3.22 -5.99 12.11
CA PRO A 152 4.07 -4.80 12.19
C PRO A 152 5.51 -5.10 12.59
N GLU A 153 5.73 -6.11 13.44
CA GLU A 153 7.06 -6.46 13.93
C GLU A 153 7.87 -7.11 12.80
N HIS A 154 7.27 -8.07 12.09
CA HIS A 154 7.89 -8.69 10.92
C HIS A 154 8.22 -7.66 9.84
N ILE A 155 7.28 -6.76 9.53
CA ILE A 155 7.48 -5.69 8.55
C ILE A 155 8.68 -4.82 8.94
N GLN A 156 8.72 -4.28 10.16
CA GLN A 156 9.79 -3.37 10.57
C GLN A 156 11.16 -4.06 10.62
N LYS A 157 11.23 -5.27 11.20
CA LYS A 157 12.47 -6.06 11.25
C LYS A 157 12.98 -6.35 9.84
N HIS A 158 12.12 -6.80 8.93
CA HIS A 158 12.54 -7.12 7.58
C HIS A 158 13.21 -5.93 6.89
N TYR A 159 12.60 -4.75 6.90
CA TYR A 159 13.18 -3.61 6.19
C TYR A 159 14.44 -3.06 6.87
N GLN A 160 14.44 -2.95 8.20
CA GLN A 160 15.53 -2.28 8.92
C GLN A 160 16.73 -3.19 9.15
N GLN A 161 16.56 -4.51 9.19
CA GLN A 161 17.64 -5.48 9.37
C GLN A 161 18.18 -6.06 8.06
N SER A 162 17.37 -6.13 6.99
CA SER A 162 17.83 -6.68 5.70
C SER A 162 18.55 -5.65 4.81
N HIS A 163 18.24 -4.35 4.93
CA HIS A 163 18.85 -3.30 4.12
C HIS A 163 20.03 -2.62 4.82
N LEU A 164 21.10 -3.38 5.08
CA LEU A 164 22.29 -2.88 5.78
C LEU A 164 23.05 -1.79 5.01
N ASN A 165 22.83 -1.70 3.70
CA ASN A 165 23.31 -0.58 2.88
C ASN A 165 22.66 0.77 3.26
N ILE A 166 21.42 0.74 3.77
CA ILE A 166 20.67 1.92 4.21
C ILE A 166 20.78 2.10 5.72
N ASN A 167 20.72 0.99 6.47
CA ASN A 167 20.81 0.96 7.93
C ASN A 167 21.94 0.00 8.39
N PRO A 168 23.21 0.44 8.37
CA PRO A 168 24.36 -0.43 8.63
C PRO A 168 24.33 -1.16 9.97
N ASN A 169 23.72 -0.56 10.99
CA ASN A 169 23.65 -1.13 12.33
C ASN A 169 22.46 -2.08 12.52
N GLY A 170 21.54 -2.18 11.56
CA GLY A 170 20.36 -3.04 11.66
C GLY A 170 19.43 -2.72 12.84
N ILE A 171 19.54 -1.53 13.42
CA ILE A 171 18.71 -1.11 14.55
C ILE A 171 17.28 -0.91 14.05
N VAL A 172 16.31 -1.51 14.76
CA VAL A 172 14.89 -1.38 14.46
C VAL A 172 14.28 -0.29 15.32
N ALA A 173 13.70 0.74 14.69
CA ALA A 173 12.97 1.80 15.37
C ALA A 173 11.79 1.25 16.18
N ILE A 174 11.52 1.85 17.34
CA ILE A 174 10.45 1.41 18.27
C ILE A 174 9.03 1.81 17.83
N GLY A 175 8.91 2.84 17.02
CA GLY A 175 7.63 3.45 16.64
C GLY A 175 7.29 3.26 15.17
N PRO A 176 6.13 3.79 14.73
CA PRO A 176 5.15 4.55 15.50
C PRO A 176 4.02 3.70 16.11
N ASP A 177 3.39 4.19 17.18
CA ASP A 177 2.11 3.68 17.68
C ASP A 177 0.98 4.19 16.78
N LEU A 178 0.52 3.32 15.88
CA LEU A 178 -0.52 3.62 14.90
C LEU A 178 -1.85 3.03 15.39
N GLY A 179 -2.79 3.91 15.74
CA GLY A 179 -4.13 3.53 16.19
C GLY A 179 -5.03 3.02 15.06
N PHE A 180 -4.65 1.96 14.36
CA PHE A 180 -5.37 1.40 13.20
C PHE A 180 -6.81 0.99 13.53
N LYS A 181 -7.08 0.61 14.79
CA LYS A 181 -8.41 0.21 15.29
C LYS A 181 -9.31 1.39 15.70
N LYS A 182 -8.84 2.63 15.63
CA LYS A 182 -9.67 3.80 15.97
C LYS A 182 -10.77 3.99 14.91
N PRO A 183 -11.97 4.51 15.27
CA PRO A 183 -13.05 4.75 14.32
C PRO A 183 -12.61 5.56 13.10
N HIS A 184 -12.88 5.07 11.89
CA HIS A 184 -12.39 5.66 10.63
C HIS A 184 -13.27 6.78 10.08
N GLY A 185 -14.57 6.82 10.43
CA GLY A 185 -15.49 7.86 9.98
C GLY A 185 -15.82 7.81 8.48
N ARG A 186 -15.59 6.66 7.82
CA ARG A 186 -15.99 6.42 6.43
C ARG A 186 -17.15 5.42 6.44
N GLN A 187 -18.36 5.86 6.09
CA GLN A 187 -19.55 5.02 5.99
C GLN A 187 -20.13 5.18 4.59
#